data_AF-A0A0Z8JGJ9-F1
#
_entry.id   AF-A0A0Z8JGJ9-F1
#
_cell.length_a   1.000
_cell.length_b   1.000
_cell.length_c   1.000
_cell.angle_alpha   90.00
_cell.angle_beta   90.00
_cell.angle_gamma   90.00
#
_symmetry.space_group_name_H-M   'P 1'
#
loop_
_entity.id
_entity.type
_entity.pdbx_description
1 polymer ?
#
loop_
_entity_poly.entity_id
_entity_poly.type
_entity_poly.pdbx_seq_one_letter_code
_entity_poly.pdbx_strand_id
1 'polypeptide(L)'
;MTLKTFSDKPQTFTFTYDFEDIDTAKVASNAVFGYMFGTYHTPVIEATIKGKGQLVLEYAEDKKLSKIFKRICDGFKDYYNNPEAETDVEDQYRLERTEQLKQSETFDSLLKKVVAYELELLDYAERLLSDDPIPTDSETGYSTLDLIGAMGVGLLKSLDKDNKYISLWQYAGRLSQ
;
A
#
# COMPACT_ATOMS: atom_id res chain seq x y z
N MET A 1 20.20 -11.60 19.14
CA MET A 1 19.35 -12.71 18.62
C MET A 1 20.19 -13.44 17.59
N THR A 2 20.31 -14.76 17.65
CA THR A 2 21.16 -15.53 16.72
C THR A 2 20.26 -16.30 15.76
N LEU A 3 20.41 -16.07 14.46
CA LEU A 3 19.66 -16.78 13.42
C LEU A 3 20.09 -18.25 13.37
N LYS A 4 19.14 -19.12 13.05
CA LYS A 4 19.40 -20.55 12.91
C LYS A 4 20.10 -20.86 11.59
N THR A 5 20.96 -21.85 11.62
CA THR A 5 21.56 -22.50 10.45
C THR A 5 21.02 -23.92 10.34
N PHE A 6 20.94 -24.43 9.12
CA PHE A 6 20.59 -25.83 8.88
C PHE A 6 21.75 -26.77 9.23
N SER A 7 21.47 -28.06 9.38
CA SER A 7 22.52 -29.08 9.33
C SER A 7 23.12 -29.19 7.92
N ASP A 8 24.26 -29.86 7.79
CA ASP A 8 24.95 -30.07 6.51
C ASP A 8 24.11 -30.88 5.49
N LYS A 9 23.02 -31.51 5.91
CA LYS A 9 22.12 -32.33 5.07
C LYS A 9 20.64 -32.09 5.43
N PRO A 10 20.10 -30.90 5.14
CA PRO A 10 18.71 -30.60 5.44
C PRO A 10 17.79 -31.46 4.55
N GLN A 11 16.62 -31.80 5.07
CA GLN A 11 15.61 -32.54 4.32
C GLN A 11 14.64 -31.57 3.65
N THR A 12 14.20 -31.89 2.44
CA THR A 12 13.13 -31.15 1.78
C THR A 12 11.77 -31.63 2.26
N PHE A 13 10.90 -30.69 2.60
CA PHE A 13 9.53 -30.93 3.01
C PHE A 13 8.56 -30.14 2.14
N THR A 14 7.38 -30.72 1.94
CA THR A 14 6.24 -30.04 1.31
C THR A 14 5.16 -29.79 2.35
N PHE A 15 4.59 -28.59 2.35
CA PHE A 15 3.43 -28.23 3.14
C PHE A 15 2.36 -27.63 2.22
N THR A 16 1.12 -28.09 2.38
CA THR A 16 -0.01 -27.60 1.58
C THR A 16 -1.08 -27.08 2.51
N TYR A 17 -1.71 -25.98 2.11
CA TYR A 17 -2.82 -25.37 2.83
C TYR A 17 -3.81 -24.72 1.88
N ASP A 18 -5.09 -24.99 2.07
CA ASP A 18 -6.16 -24.45 1.23
C ASP A 18 -6.75 -23.19 1.88
N PHE A 19 -6.70 -22.08 1.14
CA PHE A 19 -7.43 -20.85 1.45
C PHE A 19 -8.66 -20.70 0.56
N GLU A 20 -9.59 -19.82 0.96
CA GLU A 20 -10.81 -19.53 0.20
C GLU A 20 -10.52 -18.83 -1.13
N ASP A 21 -9.51 -17.96 -1.14
CA ASP A 21 -9.12 -17.15 -2.28
C ASP A 21 -7.59 -17.05 -2.45
N ILE A 22 -7.17 -16.57 -3.62
CA ILE A 22 -5.75 -16.45 -4.01
C ILE A 22 -5.04 -15.35 -3.21
N ASP A 23 -5.73 -14.30 -2.81
CA ASP A 23 -5.13 -13.14 -2.15
C ASP A 23 -4.82 -13.44 -0.68
N THR A 24 -5.72 -14.13 0.04
CA THR A 24 -5.43 -14.69 1.37
C THR A 24 -4.21 -15.62 1.30
N ALA A 25 -4.13 -16.48 0.27
CA ALA A 25 -2.99 -17.36 0.08
C ALA A 25 -1.67 -16.60 -0.13
N LYS A 26 -1.68 -15.48 -0.87
CA LYS A 26 -0.50 -14.61 -1.05
C LYS A 26 -0.08 -13.95 0.26
N VAL A 27 -1.03 -13.42 1.02
CA VAL A 27 -0.74 -12.76 2.31
C VAL A 27 -0.13 -13.77 3.29
N ALA A 28 -0.74 -14.95 3.41
CA ALA A 28 -0.19 -16.02 4.25
C ALA A 28 1.18 -16.49 3.78
N SER A 29 1.41 -16.59 2.47
CA SER A 29 2.72 -16.92 1.88
C SER A 29 3.80 -15.92 2.31
N ASN A 30 3.50 -14.62 2.24
CA ASN A 30 4.42 -13.56 2.69
C ASN A 30 4.73 -13.66 4.19
N ALA A 31 3.73 -13.99 5.02
CA ALA A 31 3.95 -14.19 6.45
C ALA A 31 4.87 -15.40 6.74
N VAL A 32 4.72 -16.48 5.97
CA VAL A 32 5.62 -17.65 6.05
C VAL A 32 7.04 -17.26 5.61
N PHE A 33 7.20 -16.53 4.52
CA PHE A 33 8.50 -16.00 4.11
C PHE A 33 9.12 -15.13 5.22
N GLY A 34 8.35 -14.21 5.79
CA GLY A 34 8.80 -13.37 6.91
C GLY A 34 9.29 -14.19 8.11
N TYR A 35 8.57 -15.26 8.48
CA TYR A 35 9.02 -16.20 9.51
C TYR A 35 10.36 -16.86 9.13
N MET A 36 10.51 -17.34 7.89
CA MET A 36 11.73 -18.03 7.43
C MET A 36 12.92 -17.07 7.39
N PHE A 37 12.78 -15.89 6.78
CA PHE A 37 13.84 -14.87 6.72
C PHE A 37 14.17 -14.27 8.09
N GLY A 38 13.19 -14.22 9.00
CA GLY A 38 13.42 -13.75 10.37
C GLY A 38 14.04 -14.80 11.31
N THR A 39 13.96 -16.08 10.96
CA THR A 39 14.43 -17.18 11.82
C THR A 39 15.78 -17.76 11.38
N TYR A 40 16.06 -17.77 10.07
CA TYR A 40 17.18 -18.49 9.48
C TYR A 40 18.15 -17.56 8.77
N HIS A 41 19.44 -17.91 8.81
CA HIS A 41 20.47 -17.12 8.15
C HIS A 41 20.34 -17.15 6.62
N THR A 42 20.04 -18.34 6.07
CA THR A 42 19.91 -18.57 4.62
C THR A 42 18.73 -19.51 4.36
N PRO A 43 17.47 -19.06 4.50
CA PRO A 43 16.32 -19.96 4.34
C PRO A 43 16.23 -20.48 2.91
N VAL A 44 15.88 -21.76 2.77
CA VAL A 44 15.54 -22.37 1.48
C VAL A 44 14.05 -22.70 1.52
N ILE A 45 13.26 -21.87 0.84
CA ILE A 45 11.81 -22.02 0.76
C ILE A 45 11.29 -21.44 -0.56
N GLU A 46 10.35 -22.14 -1.17
CA GLU A 46 9.58 -21.69 -2.33
C GLU A 46 8.09 -21.83 -2.04
N ALA A 47 7.31 -20.90 -2.60
CA ALA A 47 5.86 -20.89 -2.47
C ALA A 47 5.22 -20.88 -3.85
N THR A 48 4.29 -21.79 -4.08
CA THR A 48 3.44 -21.84 -5.27
C THR A 48 1.99 -21.77 -4.85
N ILE A 49 1.20 -20.93 -5.51
CA ILE A 49 -0.26 -20.87 -5.31
C ILE A 49 -0.93 -21.55 -6.50
N LYS A 50 -1.80 -22.53 -6.21
CA LYS A 50 -2.52 -23.33 -7.21
C LYS A 50 -4.03 -23.14 -7.08
N GLY A 51 -4.73 -23.30 -8.20
CA GLY A 51 -6.19 -23.29 -8.23
C GLY A 51 -6.78 -21.99 -7.66
N LYS A 52 -7.73 -22.13 -6.73
CA LYS A 52 -8.46 -21.00 -6.14
C LYS A 52 -7.80 -20.39 -4.89
N GLY A 53 -6.65 -20.89 -4.45
CA GLY A 53 -6.05 -20.44 -3.19
C GLY A 53 -5.25 -21.51 -2.44
N GLN A 54 -4.87 -22.62 -3.10
CA GLN A 54 -4.05 -23.63 -2.45
C GLN A 54 -2.59 -23.16 -2.41
N LEU A 55 -2.08 -22.87 -1.22
CA LEU A 55 -0.69 -22.57 -0.97
C LEU A 55 0.11 -23.88 -0.83
N VAL A 56 1.16 -24.02 -1.64
CA VAL A 56 2.13 -25.11 -1.58
C VAL A 56 3.50 -24.52 -1.26
N LEU A 57 4.07 -24.92 -0.13
CA LEU A 57 5.40 -24.53 0.32
C LEU A 57 6.35 -25.72 0.20
N GLU A 58 7.48 -25.51 -0.47
CA GLU A 58 8.60 -26.45 -0.51
C GLU A 58 9.78 -25.83 0.23
N TYR A 59 10.33 -26.51 1.22
CA TYR A 59 11.36 -25.94 2.10
C TYR A 59 12.35 -26.98 2.59
N ALA A 60 13.60 -26.55 2.83
CA ALA A 60 14.63 -27.40 3.42
C ALA A 60 14.80 -27.10 4.92
N GLU A 61 14.78 -28.14 5.75
CA GLU A 61 14.92 -28.02 7.22
C GLU A 61 15.35 -29.36 7.85
N ASP A 62 15.88 -29.34 9.07
CA ASP A 62 16.20 -30.58 9.81
C ASP A 62 14.94 -31.27 10.36
N LYS A 63 13.90 -30.49 10.64
CA LYS A 63 12.63 -30.92 11.24
C LYS A 63 11.44 -30.26 10.54
N LYS A 64 10.37 -31.04 10.35
CA LYS A 64 9.12 -30.53 9.78
C LYS A 64 8.58 -29.32 10.54
N LEU A 65 8.33 -28.23 9.81
CA LEU A 65 7.74 -26.99 10.31
C LEU A 65 6.22 -26.94 10.13
N SER A 66 5.59 -28.05 9.70
CA SER A 66 4.16 -28.11 9.36
C SER A 66 3.24 -27.54 10.45
N LYS A 67 3.58 -27.72 11.75
CA LYS A 67 2.78 -27.14 12.85
C LYS A 67 2.88 -25.61 12.89
N ILE A 68 4.07 -25.07 12.63
CA ILE A 68 4.32 -23.63 12.64
C ILE A 68 3.66 -22.99 11.42
N PHE A 69 3.85 -23.57 10.23
CA PHE A 69 3.22 -23.09 9.01
C PHE A 69 1.70 -23.18 9.07
N LYS A 70 1.15 -24.28 9.61
CA LYS A 70 -0.28 -24.40 9.88
C LYS A 70 -0.76 -23.28 10.82
N ARG A 71 -0.05 -22.99 11.91
CA ARG A 71 -0.43 -21.91 12.83
C ARG A 71 -0.42 -20.54 12.15
N ILE A 72 0.60 -20.26 11.33
CA ILE A 72 0.67 -19.03 10.53
C ILE A 72 -0.54 -18.96 9.60
N CYS A 73 -0.77 -20.00 8.80
CA CYS A 73 -1.87 -20.05 7.82
C CYS A 73 -3.27 -20.02 8.48
N ASP A 74 -3.45 -20.69 9.62
CA ASP A 74 -4.70 -20.64 10.40
C ASP A 74 -5.00 -19.20 10.85
N GLY A 75 -3.98 -18.39 11.15
CA GLY A 75 -4.14 -16.98 11.51
C GLY A 75 -4.66 -16.09 10.37
N PHE A 76 -4.62 -16.56 9.13
CA PHE A 76 -5.12 -15.84 7.95
C PHE A 76 -6.41 -16.46 7.38
N LYS A 77 -6.97 -17.52 8.00
CA LYS A 77 -8.24 -18.12 7.52
C LYS A 77 -9.37 -17.12 7.42
N ASP A 78 -9.41 -16.21 8.38
CA ASP A 78 -10.43 -15.18 8.51
C ASP A 78 -9.91 -13.80 8.12
N TYR A 79 -8.86 -13.73 7.29
CA TYR A 79 -8.23 -12.47 6.89
C TYR A 79 -9.25 -11.47 6.32
N TYR A 80 -10.18 -11.97 5.49
CA TYR A 80 -11.33 -11.20 4.97
C TYR A 80 -12.60 -11.30 5.83
N ASN A 81 -12.65 -12.24 6.78
CA ASN A 81 -13.77 -12.38 7.71
C ASN A 81 -13.58 -11.56 8.99
N ASN A 82 -12.59 -10.66 9.05
CA ASN A 82 -12.46 -9.70 10.14
C ASN A 82 -13.42 -8.53 9.88
N PRO A 83 -14.58 -8.45 10.57
CA PRO A 83 -15.59 -7.42 10.32
C PRO A 83 -15.12 -6.00 10.71
N GLU A 84 -13.91 -5.84 11.26
CA GLU A 84 -13.32 -4.53 11.55
C GLU A 84 -12.42 -4.00 10.43
N ALA A 85 -12.08 -4.78 9.39
CA ALA A 85 -11.16 -4.37 8.33
C ALA A 85 -11.81 -4.00 6.99
N GLU A 86 -13.10 -4.33 6.78
CA GLU A 86 -13.77 -4.15 5.48
C GLU A 86 -15.27 -3.81 5.63
N THR A 87 -15.62 -2.82 6.46
CA THR A 87 -17.01 -2.32 6.55
C THR A 87 -17.15 -0.82 6.28
N ASP A 88 -16.06 -0.10 6.06
CA ASP A 88 -16.14 1.30 5.66
C ASP A 88 -16.33 1.40 4.14
N VAL A 89 -17.33 2.19 3.73
CA VAL A 89 -17.63 2.46 2.33
C VAL A 89 -16.41 3.02 1.60
N GLU A 90 -15.55 3.76 2.31
CA GLU A 90 -14.32 4.30 1.75
C GLU A 90 -13.30 3.22 1.38
N ASP A 91 -13.14 2.18 2.21
CA ASP A 91 -12.20 1.09 1.96
C ASP A 91 -12.68 0.22 0.79
N GLN A 92 -13.98 -0.10 0.75
CA GLN A 92 -14.58 -0.80 -0.39
C GLN A 92 -14.43 -0.01 -1.68
N TYR A 93 -14.66 1.31 -1.64
CA TYR A 93 -14.46 2.18 -2.80
C TYR A 93 -13.01 2.16 -3.28
N ARG A 94 -12.03 2.26 -2.37
CA ARG A 94 -10.60 2.23 -2.73
C ARG A 94 -10.22 0.92 -3.43
N LEU A 95 -10.70 -0.22 -2.92
CA LEU A 95 -10.42 -1.53 -3.50
C LEU A 95 -11.05 -1.67 -4.90
N GLU A 96 -12.37 -1.48 -5.01
CA GLU A 96 -13.10 -1.66 -6.27
C GLU A 96 -12.60 -0.68 -7.35
N ARG A 97 -12.35 0.58 -6.97
CA ARG A 97 -11.89 1.60 -7.90
C ARG A 97 -10.48 1.30 -8.41
N THR A 98 -9.59 0.81 -7.54
CA THR A 98 -8.22 0.43 -7.92
C THR A 98 -8.23 -0.71 -8.92
N GLU A 99 -9.03 -1.76 -8.68
CA GLU A 99 -9.15 -2.88 -9.62
C GLU A 99 -9.73 -2.46 -10.96
N GLN A 100 -10.75 -1.59 -10.96
CA GLN A 100 -11.30 -1.04 -12.20
C GLN A 100 -10.25 -0.26 -12.99
N LEU A 101 -9.44 0.58 -12.33
CA LEU A 101 -8.39 1.38 -13.00
C LEU A 101 -7.26 0.51 -13.57
N LYS A 102 -6.85 -0.56 -12.86
CA LYS A 102 -5.86 -1.51 -13.38
C LYS A 102 -6.30 -2.17 -14.70
N GLN A 103 -7.60 -2.34 -14.89
CA GLN A 103 -8.18 -2.97 -16.07
C GLN A 103 -8.40 -1.98 -17.23
N SER A 104 -8.68 -0.71 -16.93
CA SER A 104 -9.06 0.28 -17.94
C SER A 104 -7.97 1.28 -18.31
N GLU A 105 -6.91 1.44 -17.51
CA GLU A 105 -5.92 2.49 -17.69
C GLU A 105 -4.48 1.96 -17.73
N THR A 106 -3.61 2.71 -18.39
CA THR A 106 -2.16 2.53 -18.30
C THR A 106 -1.57 3.40 -17.20
N PHE A 107 -0.39 3.05 -16.71
CA PHE A 107 0.31 3.86 -15.72
C PHE A 107 0.54 5.32 -16.18
N ASP A 108 0.90 5.53 -17.45
CA ASP A 108 1.09 6.88 -18.02
C ASP A 108 -0.21 7.69 -18.06
N SER A 109 -1.34 7.04 -18.37
CA SER A 109 -2.67 7.67 -18.32
C SER A 109 -3.03 8.09 -16.90
N LEU A 110 -2.80 7.20 -15.92
CA LEU A 110 -3.04 7.50 -14.50
C LEU A 110 -2.17 8.66 -14.02
N LEU A 111 -0.89 8.68 -14.37
CA LEU A 111 0.02 9.77 -14.01
C LEU A 111 -0.48 11.12 -14.51
N LYS A 112 -0.91 11.19 -15.78
CA LYS A 112 -1.48 12.42 -16.37
C LYS A 112 -2.76 12.87 -15.66
N LYS A 113 -3.63 11.93 -15.29
CA LYS A 113 -4.87 12.22 -14.55
C LYS A 113 -4.59 12.73 -13.14
N VAL A 114 -3.62 12.14 -12.45
CA VAL A 114 -3.18 12.60 -11.11
C VAL A 114 -2.65 14.03 -11.20
N VAL A 115 -1.75 14.33 -12.15
CA VAL A 115 -1.24 15.70 -12.33
C VAL A 115 -2.35 16.71 -12.66
N ALA A 116 -3.32 16.32 -13.49
CA ALA A 116 -4.48 17.18 -13.76
C ALA A 116 -5.32 17.42 -12.50
N TYR A 117 -5.54 16.40 -11.68
CA TYR A 117 -6.29 16.52 -10.43
C TYR A 117 -5.55 17.37 -9.39
N GLU A 118 -4.22 17.24 -9.28
CA GLU A 118 -3.39 18.12 -8.45
C GLU A 118 -3.54 19.59 -8.84
N LEU A 119 -3.58 19.91 -10.14
CA LEU A 119 -3.79 21.29 -10.60
C LEU A 119 -5.17 21.86 -10.20
N GLU A 120 -6.23 21.05 -10.28
CA GLU A 120 -7.57 21.44 -9.83
C GLU A 120 -7.60 21.71 -8.31
N LEU A 121 -6.91 20.86 -7.52
CA LEU A 121 -6.77 21.06 -6.08
C LEU A 121 -5.97 22.32 -5.73
N LEU A 122 -4.92 22.64 -6.50
CA LEU A 122 -4.16 23.88 -6.35
C LEU A 122 -5.03 25.11 -6.64
N ASP A 123 -5.82 25.11 -7.70
CA ASP A 123 -6.78 26.19 -7.99
C ASP A 123 -7.81 26.34 -6.87
N TYR A 124 -8.32 25.23 -6.37
CA TYR A 124 -9.25 25.24 -5.23
C TYR A 124 -8.62 25.86 -3.98
N ALA A 125 -7.37 25.48 -3.66
CA ALA A 125 -6.64 26.05 -2.53
C ALA A 125 -6.33 27.55 -2.70
N GLU A 126 -6.02 28.03 -3.91
CA GLU A 126 -5.86 29.47 -4.20
C GLU A 126 -7.13 30.24 -3.88
N ARG A 127 -8.29 29.72 -4.32
CA ARG A 127 -9.59 30.37 -4.08
C ARG A 127 -9.94 30.40 -2.61
N LEU A 128 -9.62 29.35 -1.86
CA LEU A 128 -9.82 29.28 -0.40
C LEU A 128 -8.93 30.26 0.37
N LEU A 129 -7.73 30.52 -0.14
CA LEU A 129 -6.75 31.38 0.52
C LEU A 129 -6.79 32.83 -0.01
N SER A 130 -7.67 33.14 -0.95
CA SER A 130 -7.81 34.49 -1.52
C SER A 130 -8.42 35.50 -0.55
N ASP A 131 -8.26 36.79 -0.87
CA ASP A 131 -8.81 37.90 -0.08
C ASP A 131 -10.35 37.93 -0.03
N ASP A 132 -11.03 37.27 -0.98
CA ASP A 132 -12.48 37.05 -1.01
C ASP A 132 -12.76 35.54 -1.12
N PRO A 133 -12.56 34.78 -0.02
CA PRO A 133 -12.56 33.34 -0.09
C PRO A 133 -13.96 32.79 -0.38
N ILE A 134 -14.02 31.66 -1.08
CA ILE A 134 -15.26 30.88 -1.13
C ILE A 134 -15.68 30.50 0.31
N PRO A 135 -16.99 30.41 0.63
CA PRO A 135 -17.45 30.22 2.01
C PRO A 135 -17.05 28.86 2.59
N THR A 136 -15.85 28.77 3.15
CA THR A 136 -15.22 27.57 3.76
C THR A 136 -14.09 28.08 4.67
N ASP A 137 -13.64 27.26 5.63
CA ASP A 137 -12.48 27.65 6.46
C ASP A 137 -11.17 27.61 5.67
N SER A 138 -10.22 28.47 6.06
CA SER A 138 -8.87 28.50 5.46
C SER A 138 -8.07 27.22 5.75
N GLU A 139 -8.44 26.47 6.79
CA GLU A 139 -7.83 25.18 7.17
C GLU A 139 -7.99 24.13 6.06
N THR A 140 -9.12 24.15 5.35
CA THR A 140 -9.36 23.32 4.16
C THR A 140 -8.37 23.63 3.03
N GLY A 141 -7.97 24.90 2.88
CA GLY A 141 -6.99 25.33 1.89
C GLY A 141 -5.60 24.78 2.21
N TYR A 142 -5.17 24.87 3.47
CA TYR A 142 -3.89 24.30 3.91
C TYR A 142 -3.86 22.78 3.81
N SER A 143 -4.93 22.11 4.26
CA SER A 143 -5.04 20.65 4.17
C SER A 143 -4.94 20.15 2.72
N THR A 144 -5.46 20.93 1.77
CA THR A 144 -5.36 20.62 0.33
C THR A 144 -3.92 20.72 -0.18
N LEU A 145 -3.14 21.71 0.28
CA LEU A 145 -1.72 21.81 -0.07
C LEU A 145 -0.89 20.68 0.53
N ASP A 146 -1.22 20.24 1.75
CA ASP A 146 -0.58 19.09 2.39
C ASP A 146 -0.84 17.79 1.64
N LEU A 147 -2.05 17.61 1.09
CA LEU A 147 -2.41 16.45 0.26
C LEU A 147 -1.58 16.35 -1.03
N ILE A 148 -1.26 17.49 -1.66
CA ILE A 148 -0.46 17.56 -2.88
C ILE A 148 1.04 17.43 -2.57
N GLY A 149 1.45 17.96 -1.41
CA GLY A 149 2.81 17.88 -0.91
C GLY A 149 3.78 18.89 -1.53
N ALA A 150 4.91 19.08 -0.84
CA ALA A 150 5.86 20.15 -1.12
C ALA A 150 6.50 20.11 -2.53
N MET A 151 6.63 18.93 -3.13
CA MET A 151 7.21 18.80 -4.48
C MET A 151 6.27 19.36 -5.56
N GLY A 152 4.98 19.00 -5.52
CA GLY A 152 3.99 19.51 -6.47
C GLY A 152 3.78 21.01 -6.33
N VAL A 153 3.59 21.47 -5.08
CA VAL A 153 3.45 22.90 -4.74
C VAL A 153 4.69 23.69 -5.15
N GLY A 154 5.89 23.17 -4.85
CA GLY A 154 7.16 23.82 -5.19
C GLY A 154 7.40 23.91 -6.70
N LEU A 155 7.03 22.87 -7.45
CA LEU A 155 7.09 22.90 -8.92
C LEU A 155 6.18 23.98 -9.48
N LEU A 156 4.91 24.06 -9.05
CA LEU A 156 3.99 25.11 -9.48
C LEU A 156 4.57 26.51 -9.18
N LYS A 157 5.08 26.73 -7.97
CA LYS A 157 5.72 28.00 -7.56
C LYS A 157 6.87 28.39 -8.47
N SER A 158 7.67 27.41 -8.86
CA SER A 158 8.81 27.65 -9.76
C SER A 158 8.37 28.09 -11.15
N LEU A 159 7.19 27.65 -11.61
CA LEU A 159 6.64 27.92 -12.94
C LEU A 159 5.73 29.16 -12.98
N ASP A 160 5.09 29.52 -11.87
CA ASP A 160 4.16 30.66 -11.78
C ASP A 160 4.88 32.01 -11.76
N LYS A 161 5.52 32.37 -12.87
CA LYS A 161 6.29 33.62 -12.99
C LYS A 161 5.42 34.87 -13.02
N ASP A 162 4.15 34.71 -13.38
CA ASP A 162 3.18 35.81 -13.51
C ASP A 162 2.38 36.03 -12.22
N ASN A 163 2.64 35.25 -11.16
CA ASN A 163 1.92 35.27 -9.88
C ASN A 163 0.40 35.08 -10.05
N LYS A 164 -0.01 34.09 -10.85
CA LYS A 164 -1.43 33.73 -10.99
C LYS A 164 -2.00 33.11 -9.72
N TYR A 165 -1.14 32.52 -8.89
CA TYR A 165 -1.48 31.86 -7.62
C TYR A 165 -0.96 32.67 -6.43
N ILE A 166 -1.17 34.00 -6.46
CA ILE A 166 -0.54 34.92 -5.51
C ILE A 166 -0.97 34.63 -4.06
N SER A 167 -2.22 34.23 -3.84
CA SER A 167 -2.76 33.97 -2.51
C SER A 167 -2.10 32.72 -1.93
N LEU A 168 -1.96 31.66 -2.72
CA LEU A 168 -1.20 30.46 -2.37
C LEU A 168 0.22 30.81 -1.90
N TRP A 169 0.92 31.68 -2.63
CA TRP A 169 2.31 32.03 -2.28
C TRP A 169 2.44 32.88 -1.03
N GLN A 170 1.45 33.74 -0.75
CA GLN A 170 1.41 34.55 0.45
C GLN A 170 1.19 33.70 1.71
N TYR A 171 0.37 32.65 1.63
CA TYR A 171 0.03 31.79 2.77
C TYR A 171 0.93 30.54 2.94
N ALA A 172 1.48 29.99 1.84
CA ALA A 172 2.40 28.84 1.89
C ALA A 172 3.76 29.15 2.55
N GLY A 173 4.07 30.41 2.85
CA GLY A 173 5.24 30.80 3.65
C GLY A 173 5.27 30.22 5.07
N ARG A 174 4.16 29.66 5.55
CA ARG A 174 4.07 28.98 6.85
C ARG A 174 4.51 27.51 6.85
N LEU A 175 4.63 26.85 5.70
CA LEU A 175 5.01 25.43 5.58
C LEU A 175 6.54 25.18 5.69
N SER A 176 7.31 26.20 6.07
CA SER A 176 8.79 26.15 6.18
C SER A 176 9.32 26.49 7.58
N GLN A 177 8.47 26.37 8.62
CA GLN A 177 8.88 26.39 10.03
C GLN A 177 8.66 25.03 10.68
#